data_AF-A0A820WQ95-F1
#
_entry.id   AF-A0A820WQ95-F1
#
_cell.length_a   1.000
_cell.length_b   1.000
_cell.length_c   1.000
_cell.angle_alpha   90.00
_cell.angle_beta   90.00
_cell.angle_gamma   90.00
#
_symmetry.space_group_name_H-M   'P 1'
#
loop_
_entity.id
_entity.type
_entity.pdbx_description
1 polymer ?
#
loop_
_entity_poly.entity_id
_entity_poly.type
_entity_poly.pdbx_seq_one_letter_code
_entity_poly.pdbx_strand_id
1 'polypeptide(L)'
;MVCTKANHTYTTDCEFYQMQCWCRRNDERCTRREALTDSIDYFGRCQNLGVCTEFELEVFPKRMTTWLGEILDTLFVRKDLNAKYEVLVNEARKMKLSNTEKWWRNAVLWEFCELDRTHDNSVNNEELARFVRSLKVLEHCIQPFLDHCDTDNDNKISSDEWGTCLGLDKDDMTFLKTFCSH
;
A
#
# COMPACT_ATOMS: atom_id res chain seq x y z
N MET A 1 -14.07 3.94 12.67
CA MET A 1 -14.48 2.52 12.69
C MET A 1 -13.47 1.71 11.93
N VAL A 2 -13.27 0.46 12.33
CA VAL A 2 -12.36 -0.47 11.66
C VAL A 2 -13.04 -1.82 11.50
N CYS A 3 -12.75 -2.52 10.40
CA CYS A 3 -13.14 -3.91 10.18
C CYS A 3 -11.92 -4.81 10.35
N THR A 4 -12.07 -5.94 11.02
CA THR A 4 -11.01 -6.94 11.19
C THR A 4 -11.11 -8.08 10.19
N LYS A 5 -10.05 -8.91 10.09
CA LYS A 5 -10.04 -10.09 9.20
C LYS A 5 -11.09 -11.12 9.59
N ALA A 6 -11.46 -11.20 10.88
CA ALA A 6 -12.60 -12.00 11.35
C ALA A 6 -13.98 -11.37 11.09
N ASN A 7 -14.06 -10.32 10.25
CA ASN A 7 -15.29 -9.62 9.89
C ASN A 7 -16.01 -8.98 11.10
N HIS A 8 -15.23 -8.43 12.03
CA HIS A 8 -15.75 -7.69 13.18
C HIS A 8 -15.53 -6.19 13.05
N THR A 9 -16.59 -5.41 13.28
CA THR A 9 -16.50 -3.94 13.29
C THR A 9 -16.25 -3.43 14.71
N TYR A 10 -15.23 -2.59 14.86
CA TYR A 10 -14.96 -1.80 16.06
C TYR A 10 -15.17 -0.31 15.76
N THR A 11 -15.51 0.48 16.78
CA THR A 11 -15.77 1.92 16.62
C THR A 11 -14.52 2.69 16.23
N THR A 12 -13.36 2.26 16.75
CA THR A 12 -12.03 2.83 16.49
C THR A 12 -10.99 1.71 16.46
N ASP A 13 -9.82 2.01 15.89
CA ASP A 13 -8.63 1.16 16.01
C ASP A 13 -8.18 1.02 17.46
N CYS A 14 -8.28 2.09 18.26
CA CYS A 14 -7.99 2.09 19.69
C CYS A 14 -8.84 1.06 20.45
N GLU A 15 -10.14 0.96 20.17
CA GLU A 15 -11.03 -0.03 20.79
C GLU A 15 -10.61 -1.47 20.46
N PHE A 16 -10.22 -1.72 19.20
CA PHE A 16 -9.71 -3.03 18.80
C PHE A 16 -8.43 -3.39 19.59
N TYR A 17 -7.45 -2.49 19.64
CA TYR A 17 -6.21 -2.72 20.39
C TYR A 17 -6.43 -2.81 21.91
N GLN A 18 -7.41 -2.08 22.44
CA GLN A 18 -7.83 -2.19 23.83
C GLN A 18 -8.38 -3.60 24.12
N MET A 19 -9.22 -4.15 23.22
CA MET A 19 -9.73 -5.51 23.34
C MET A 19 -8.59 -6.54 23.33
N GLN A 20 -7.62 -6.40 22.42
CA GLN A 20 -6.43 -7.26 22.40
C GLN A 20 -5.66 -7.18 23.72
N CYS A 21 -5.47 -5.97 24.28
CA CYS A 21 -4.80 -5.76 25.56
C CYS A 21 -5.52 -6.45 26.72
N TRP A 22 -6.85 -6.33 26.81
CA TRP A 22 -7.65 -7.00 27.85
C TRP A 22 -7.52 -8.52 27.75
N CYS A 23 -7.65 -9.08 26.56
CA CYS A 23 -7.55 -10.51 26.36
C CYS A 23 -6.14 -11.05 26.64
N ARG A 24 -5.09 -10.27 26.34
CA ARG A 24 -3.70 -10.67 26.62
C ARG A 24 -3.41 -10.74 28.12
N ARG A 25 -4.08 -9.91 28.91
CA ARG A 25 -3.96 -9.87 30.38
C ARG A 25 -4.95 -10.78 31.09
N ASN A 26 -5.79 -11.52 30.34
CA ASN A 26 -6.91 -12.30 30.87
C ASN A 26 -7.80 -11.46 31.81
N ASP A 27 -8.01 -10.19 31.46
CA ASP A 27 -8.88 -9.25 32.16
C ASP A 27 -10.36 -9.65 31.96
N GLU A 28 -11.21 -9.42 32.96
CA GLU A 28 -12.65 -9.73 32.90
C GLU A 28 -13.38 -9.03 31.76
N ARG A 29 -12.85 -7.89 31.28
CA ARG A 29 -13.38 -7.12 30.14
C ARG A 29 -13.05 -7.73 28.78
N CYS A 30 -12.27 -8.81 28.72
CA CYS A 30 -12.07 -9.53 27.47
C CYS A 30 -13.36 -10.23 27.04
N THR A 31 -14.08 -9.63 26.09
CA THR A 31 -15.33 -10.20 25.56
C THR A 31 -15.11 -11.06 24.32
N ARG A 32 -13.94 -10.97 23.66
CA ARG A 32 -13.62 -11.69 22.42
C ARG A 32 -12.17 -12.16 22.40
N ARG A 33 -11.94 -13.43 22.72
CA ARG A 33 -10.58 -13.99 22.74
C ARG A 33 -9.96 -14.10 21.34
N GLU A 34 -10.78 -14.19 20.28
CA GLU A 34 -10.29 -14.23 18.89
C GLU A 34 -9.52 -12.96 18.51
N ALA A 35 -9.79 -11.83 19.19
CA ALA A 35 -9.07 -10.59 18.97
C ALA A 35 -7.55 -10.73 19.12
N LEU A 36 -7.05 -11.67 19.95
CA LEU A 36 -5.62 -11.90 20.18
C LEU A 36 -4.83 -12.25 18.92
N THR A 37 -5.46 -12.97 17.99
CA THR A 37 -4.85 -13.44 16.74
C THR A 37 -5.40 -12.70 15.52
N ASP A 38 -6.39 -11.83 15.72
CA ASP A 38 -7.02 -11.05 14.67
C ASP A 38 -6.18 -9.80 14.34
N SER A 39 -6.45 -9.19 13.19
CA SER A 39 -5.83 -7.95 12.77
C SER A 39 -6.84 -7.08 12.02
N ILE A 40 -6.59 -5.76 12.00
CA ILE A 40 -7.40 -4.84 11.20
C ILE A 40 -7.20 -5.16 9.73
N ASP A 41 -8.32 -5.37 9.02
CA ASP A 41 -8.36 -5.61 7.58
C ASP A 41 -8.46 -4.30 6.81
N TYR A 42 -9.36 -3.40 7.22
CA TYR A 42 -9.50 -2.07 6.64
C TYR A 42 -10.18 -1.05 7.55
N PHE A 43 -10.00 0.23 7.24
CA PHE A 43 -10.67 1.33 7.91
C PHE A 43 -12.09 1.52 7.35
N GLY A 44 -13.10 1.52 8.23
CA GLY A 44 -14.50 1.51 7.86
C GLY A 44 -15.32 0.53 8.69
N ARG A 45 -16.62 0.39 8.37
CA ARG A 45 -17.44 -0.70 8.90
C ARG A 45 -17.26 -1.93 8.02
N CYS A 46 -17.40 -3.11 8.60
CA CYS A 46 -17.41 -4.34 7.82
C CYS A 46 -18.55 -4.33 6.80
N GLN A 47 -18.21 -4.59 5.56
CA GLN A 47 -19.10 -4.63 4.41
C GLN A 47 -18.62 -5.67 3.40
N ASN A 48 -19.50 -6.06 2.49
CA ASN A 48 -19.13 -6.93 1.37
C ASN A 48 -18.40 -6.10 0.31
N LEU A 49 -17.10 -6.33 0.14
CA LEU A 49 -16.26 -5.66 -0.86
C LEU A 49 -16.32 -6.34 -2.24
N GLY A 50 -17.00 -7.48 -2.37
CA GLY A 50 -16.98 -8.30 -3.57
C GLY A 50 -15.67 -9.10 -3.71
N VAL A 51 -15.61 -9.91 -4.77
CA VAL A 51 -14.40 -10.62 -5.18
C VAL A 51 -13.72 -9.83 -6.29
N CYS A 52 -12.39 -9.77 -6.26
CA CYS A 52 -11.63 -9.21 -7.37
C CYS A 52 -11.70 -10.19 -8.55
N THR A 53 -12.34 -9.76 -9.64
CA THR A 53 -12.40 -10.57 -10.86
C THR A 53 -11.07 -10.53 -11.61
N GLU A 54 -10.81 -11.53 -12.45
CA GLU A 54 -9.59 -11.60 -13.26
C GLU A 54 -9.41 -10.34 -14.14
N PHE A 55 -10.50 -9.85 -14.74
CA PHE A 55 -10.49 -8.62 -15.52
C PHE A 55 -10.16 -7.38 -14.68
N GLU A 56 -10.73 -7.26 -13.49
CA GLU A 56 -10.40 -6.15 -12.58
C GLU A 56 -8.94 -6.19 -12.15
N LEU A 57 -8.43 -7.39 -11.86
CA LEU A 57 -7.03 -7.60 -11.49
C LEU A 57 -6.08 -7.24 -12.63
N GLU A 58 -6.41 -7.58 -13.88
CA GLU A 58 -5.61 -7.25 -15.06
C GLU A 58 -5.48 -5.73 -15.28
N VAL A 59 -6.56 -4.98 -15.08
CA VAL A 59 -6.55 -3.51 -15.29
C VAL A 59 -6.06 -2.73 -14.07
N PHE A 60 -6.02 -3.36 -12.90
CA PHE A 60 -5.66 -2.74 -11.63
C PHE A 60 -4.30 -2.03 -11.64
N PRO A 61 -3.19 -2.65 -12.10
CA PRO A 61 -1.86 -2.03 -12.06
C PRO A 61 -1.84 -0.68 -12.78
N LYS A 62 -2.45 -0.61 -13.98
CA LYS A 62 -2.50 0.63 -14.78
C LYS A 62 -3.28 1.75 -14.09
N ARG A 63 -4.39 1.42 -13.42
CA ARG A 63 -5.18 2.38 -12.65
C ARG A 63 -4.38 2.87 -11.44
N MET A 64 -3.75 1.94 -10.71
CA MET A 64 -2.94 2.23 -9.54
C MET A 64 -1.76 3.15 -9.88
N THR A 65 -0.99 2.85 -10.93
CA THR A 65 0.16 3.68 -11.30
C THR A 65 -0.25 5.08 -11.71
N THR A 66 -1.31 5.21 -12.51
CA THR A 66 -1.86 6.52 -12.91
C THR A 66 -2.33 7.31 -11.68
N TRP A 67 -3.04 6.64 -10.76
CA TRP A 67 -3.51 7.24 -9.51
C TRP A 67 -2.34 7.69 -8.62
N LEU A 68 -1.31 6.86 -8.42
CA LEU A 68 -0.09 7.25 -7.69
C LEU A 68 0.55 8.50 -8.31
N GLY A 69 0.57 8.58 -9.64
CA GLY A 69 1.03 9.78 -10.36
C GLY A 69 0.28 11.06 -9.97
N GLU A 70 -1.05 11.00 -9.88
CA GLU A 70 -1.87 12.14 -9.46
C GLU A 70 -1.71 12.46 -7.95
N ILE A 71 -1.52 11.43 -7.12
CA ILE A 71 -1.25 11.62 -5.68
C ILE A 71 0.08 12.33 -5.47
N LEU A 72 1.15 11.87 -6.13
CA LEU A 72 2.47 12.50 -6.05
C LEU A 72 2.41 13.99 -6.44
N ASP A 73 1.70 14.29 -7.53
CA ASP A 73 1.48 15.67 -7.98
C ASP A 73 0.71 16.51 -6.94
N THR A 74 -0.35 15.93 -6.39
CA THR A 74 -1.20 16.58 -5.38
C THR A 74 -0.41 16.90 -4.10
N LEU A 75 0.41 15.97 -3.62
CA LEU A 75 1.26 16.17 -2.45
C LEU A 75 2.27 17.30 -2.67
N PHE A 76 2.87 17.36 -3.86
CA PHE A 76 3.78 18.45 -4.23
C PHE A 76 3.07 19.82 -4.24
N VAL A 77 1.89 19.91 -4.86
CA VAL A 77 1.11 21.17 -4.89
C VAL A 77 0.71 21.63 -3.50
N ARG A 78 0.34 20.70 -2.62
CA ARG A 78 -0.03 20.99 -1.22
C ARG A 78 1.16 21.32 -0.33
N LYS A 79 2.40 21.09 -0.80
CA LYS A 79 3.64 21.20 -0.03
C LYS A 79 3.72 20.19 1.13
N ASP A 80 3.07 19.05 0.96
CA ASP A 80 3.08 17.92 1.91
C ASP A 80 4.13 16.86 1.50
N LEU A 81 4.80 17.03 0.36
CA LEU A 81 5.83 16.13 -0.13
C LEU A 81 7.20 16.45 0.48
N ASN A 82 7.95 15.41 0.86
CA ASN A 82 9.34 15.57 1.27
C ASN A 82 10.21 16.13 0.13
N ALA A 83 11.03 17.14 0.43
CA ALA A 83 11.91 17.82 -0.52
C ALA A 83 12.79 16.88 -1.36
N LYS A 84 13.18 15.71 -0.80
CA LYS A 84 13.93 14.67 -1.52
C LYS A 84 13.25 14.24 -2.82
N TYR A 85 11.92 14.18 -2.85
CA TYR A 85 11.15 13.67 -3.98
C TYR A 85 10.75 14.74 -5.00
N GLU A 86 11.08 16.01 -4.77
CA GLU A 86 10.74 17.09 -5.71
C GLU A 86 11.32 16.84 -7.11
N VAL A 87 12.49 16.23 -7.20
CA VAL A 87 13.11 15.85 -8.48
C VAL A 87 12.21 14.88 -9.26
N LEU A 88 11.63 13.89 -8.58
CA LEU A 88 10.76 12.89 -9.18
C LEU A 88 9.49 13.53 -9.75
N VAL A 89 8.89 14.48 -9.02
CA VAL A 89 7.67 15.18 -9.48
C VAL A 89 7.96 16.07 -10.68
N ASN A 90 9.04 16.83 -10.62
CA ASN A 90 9.41 17.74 -11.69
C ASN A 90 9.70 16.99 -13.00
N GLU A 91 10.35 15.83 -12.92
CA GLU A 91 10.57 14.94 -14.06
C GLU A 91 9.25 14.34 -14.56
N ALA A 92 8.40 13.82 -13.68
CA ALA A 92 7.09 13.27 -14.04
C ALA A 92 6.21 14.30 -14.78
N ARG A 93 6.18 15.55 -14.29
CA ARG A 93 5.46 16.67 -14.93
C ARG A 93 6.00 16.98 -16.32
N LYS A 94 7.33 17.01 -16.49
CA LYS A 94 7.96 17.22 -17.80
C LYS A 94 7.56 16.12 -18.77
N MET A 95 7.63 14.86 -18.34
CA MET A 95 7.20 13.71 -19.14
C MET A 95 5.72 13.79 -19.53
N LYS A 96 4.86 14.18 -18.59
CA LYS A 96 3.42 14.36 -18.82
C LYS A 96 3.15 15.46 -19.86
N LEU A 97 3.88 16.58 -19.78
CA LEU A 97 3.77 17.69 -20.75
C LEU A 97 4.29 17.32 -22.15
N SER A 98 5.33 16.49 -22.25
CA SER A 98 5.85 15.98 -23.52
C SER A 98 5.06 14.78 -24.06
N ASN A 99 3.97 14.38 -23.39
CA ASN A 99 3.16 13.21 -23.74
C ASN A 99 3.99 11.90 -23.81
N THR A 100 5.01 11.81 -22.96
CA THR A 100 5.86 10.61 -22.84
C THR A 100 5.10 9.52 -22.08
N GLU A 101 5.21 8.28 -22.57
CA GLU A 101 4.64 7.13 -21.87
C GLU A 101 5.27 6.94 -20.48
N LYS A 102 4.55 6.25 -19.58
CA LYS A 102 4.99 5.93 -18.23
C LYS A 102 5.43 7.14 -17.37
N TRP A 103 4.86 8.33 -17.56
CA TRP A 103 5.11 9.49 -16.68
C TRP A 103 4.89 9.20 -15.18
N TRP A 104 4.05 8.20 -14.86
CA TRP A 104 3.76 7.70 -13.52
C TRP A 104 4.90 6.90 -12.88
N ARG A 105 5.95 6.50 -13.62
CA ARG A 105 7.07 5.69 -13.10
C ARG A 105 7.69 6.28 -11.82
N ASN A 106 7.82 7.60 -11.78
CA ASN A 106 8.40 8.34 -10.67
C ASN A 106 7.52 8.30 -9.41
N ALA A 107 6.21 8.15 -9.58
CA ALA A 107 5.30 7.94 -8.44
C ALA A 107 5.38 6.51 -7.91
N VAL A 108 5.55 5.51 -8.77
CA VAL A 108 5.80 4.12 -8.36
C VAL A 108 7.10 4.01 -7.57
N LEU A 109 8.13 4.74 -8.00
CA LEU A 109 9.41 4.85 -7.31
C LEU A 109 9.28 5.48 -5.92
N TRP A 110 8.60 6.63 -5.86
CA TRP A 110 8.34 7.35 -4.61
C TRP A 110 7.54 6.51 -3.61
N GLU A 111 6.44 5.90 -4.05
CA GLU A 111 5.57 5.13 -3.16
C GLU A 111 6.32 3.96 -2.53
N PHE A 112 7.15 3.25 -3.29
CA PHE A 112 7.98 2.18 -2.74
C PHE A 112 8.92 2.70 -1.65
N CYS A 113 9.64 3.80 -1.89
CA CYS A 113 10.54 4.37 -0.89
C CYS A 113 9.81 4.85 0.38
N GLU A 114 8.57 5.34 0.27
CA GLU A 114 7.77 5.76 1.44
C GLU A 114 7.24 4.56 2.24
N LEU A 115 6.99 3.45 1.56
CA LEU A 115 6.55 2.20 2.18
C LEU A 115 7.70 1.46 2.87
N ASP A 116 8.86 1.36 2.22
CA ASP A 116 10.08 0.73 2.76
C ASP A 116 10.73 1.62 3.83
N ARG A 117 10.26 1.48 5.07
CA ARG A 117 10.75 2.22 6.24
C ARG A 117 11.97 1.55 6.86
N THR A 118 12.10 0.25 6.66
CA THR A 118 13.26 -0.51 7.15
C THR A 118 14.49 -0.33 6.28
N HIS A 119 14.32 0.21 5.07
CA HIS A 119 15.36 0.37 4.05
C HIS A 119 16.03 -0.97 3.71
N ASP A 120 15.27 -2.07 3.74
CA ASP A 120 15.75 -3.41 3.39
C ASP A 120 15.48 -3.77 1.93
N ASN A 121 15.05 -2.78 1.13
CA ASN A 121 14.75 -2.89 -0.29
C ASN A 121 13.59 -3.87 -0.60
N SER A 122 12.76 -4.08 0.41
CA SER A 122 11.53 -4.87 0.37
C SER A 122 10.48 -4.17 1.22
N VAL A 123 9.20 -4.43 0.96
CA VAL A 123 8.11 -3.92 1.79
C VAL A 123 7.39 -5.10 2.40
N ASN A 124 7.41 -5.20 3.72
CA ASN A 124 6.76 -6.28 4.44
C ASN A 124 5.28 -5.97 4.75
N ASN A 125 4.57 -6.98 5.26
CA ASN A 125 3.16 -6.86 5.63
C ASN A 125 2.85 -5.73 6.65
N GLU A 126 3.76 -5.41 7.58
CA GLU A 126 3.52 -4.35 8.56
C GLU A 126 3.65 -2.96 7.92
N GLU A 127 4.58 -2.80 6.98
CA GLU A 127 4.78 -1.59 6.20
C GLU A 127 3.60 -1.33 5.25
N LEU A 128 3.12 -2.36 4.56
CA LEU A 128 1.95 -2.30 3.67
C LEU A 128 0.64 -2.08 4.43
N ALA A 129 0.54 -2.56 5.68
CA ALA A 129 -0.72 -2.64 6.40
C ALA A 129 -1.49 -1.31 6.42
N ARG A 130 -0.82 -0.18 6.66
CA ARG A 130 -1.50 1.12 6.74
C ARG A 130 -2.06 1.57 5.39
N PHE A 131 -1.28 1.36 4.33
CA PHE A 131 -1.67 1.70 2.96
C PHE A 131 -2.87 0.85 2.53
N VAL A 132 -2.74 -0.47 2.65
CA VAL A 132 -3.78 -1.43 2.29
C VAL A 132 -5.07 -1.18 3.07
N ARG A 133 -4.99 -1.03 4.40
CA ARG A 133 -6.18 -0.77 5.24
C ARG A 133 -6.93 0.50 4.87
N SER A 134 -6.23 1.49 4.33
CA SER A 134 -6.84 2.78 3.94
C SER A 134 -7.53 2.71 2.58
N LEU A 135 -7.01 1.89 1.66
CA LEU A 135 -7.48 1.85 0.28
C LEU A 135 -8.40 0.67 -0.04
N LYS A 136 -8.34 -0.42 0.72
CA LYS A 136 -9.06 -1.67 0.42
C LYS A 136 -10.58 -1.51 0.24
N VAL A 137 -11.20 -0.54 0.92
CA VAL A 137 -12.63 -0.22 0.75
C VAL A 137 -12.95 0.40 -0.61
N LEU A 138 -12.01 1.18 -1.15
CA LEU A 138 -12.15 1.86 -2.43
C LEU A 138 -11.67 0.97 -3.58
N GLU A 139 -10.72 0.08 -3.31
CA GLU A 139 -10.08 -0.79 -4.28
C GLU A 139 -9.95 -2.20 -3.68
N HIS A 140 -10.95 -3.06 -3.88
CA HIS A 140 -10.99 -4.42 -3.33
C HIS A 140 -9.90 -5.34 -3.90
N CYS A 141 -9.36 -5.01 -5.07
CA CYS A 141 -8.30 -5.76 -5.74
C CYS A 141 -6.89 -5.51 -5.18
N ILE A 142 -6.70 -4.54 -4.27
CA ILE A 142 -5.35 -4.21 -3.77
C ILE A 142 -4.65 -5.40 -3.10
N GLN A 143 -5.36 -6.19 -2.28
CA GLN A 143 -4.77 -7.33 -1.60
C GLN A 143 -4.49 -8.48 -2.59
N PRO A 144 -5.46 -8.94 -3.42
CA PRO A 144 -5.19 -9.94 -4.44
C PRO A 144 -4.05 -9.56 -5.41
N PHE A 145 -3.92 -8.27 -5.73
CA PHE A 145 -2.82 -7.77 -6.54
C PHE A 145 -1.47 -7.91 -5.85
N LEU A 146 -1.35 -7.48 -4.58
CA LEU A 146 -0.11 -7.63 -3.83
C LEU A 146 0.25 -9.10 -3.63
N ASP A 147 -0.73 -9.96 -3.34
CA ASP A 147 -0.54 -11.41 -3.24
C ASP A 147 -0.06 -12.02 -4.58
N HIS A 148 -0.46 -11.46 -5.72
CA HIS A 148 0.02 -11.87 -7.03
C HIS A 148 1.45 -11.38 -7.33
N CYS A 149 1.85 -10.25 -6.73
CA CYS A 149 3.17 -9.66 -6.89
C CYS A 149 4.24 -10.34 -6.04
N ASP A 150 3.86 -10.96 -4.93
CA ASP A 150 4.73 -11.81 -4.11
C ASP A 150 4.98 -13.15 -4.84
N THR A 151 5.96 -13.16 -5.73
CA THR A 151 6.22 -14.29 -6.62
C THR A 151 6.97 -15.43 -5.95
N ASP A 152 7.78 -15.12 -4.93
CA ASP A 152 8.53 -16.10 -4.16
C ASP A 152 7.82 -16.53 -2.84
N ASN A 153 6.67 -15.92 -2.54
CA ASN A 153 5.79 -16.20 -1.40
C ASN A 153 6.48 -15.98 -0.05
N ASP A 154 7.38 -15.00 0.05
CA ASP A 154 8.07 -14.67 1.28
C ASP A 154 7.28 -13.72 2.21
N ASN A 155 6.06 -13.32 1.81
CA ASN A 155 5.18 -12.36 2.48
C ASN A 155 5.75 -10.94 2.54
N LYS A 156 6.62 -10.60 1.60
CA LYS A 156 7.12 -9.26 1.33
C LYS A 156 7.03 -8.99 -0.17
N ILE A 157 7.17 -7.73 -0.53
CA ILE A 157 7.28 -7.32 -1.93
C ILE A 157 8.64 -6.67 -2.11
N SER A 158 9.54 -7.35 -2.82
CA SER A 158 10.84 -6.77 -3.16
C SER A 158 10.70 -5.62 -4.16
N SER A 159 11.71 -4.75 -4.24
CA SER A 159 11.77 -3.69 -5.27
C SER A 159 11.64 -4.22 -6.71
N ASP A 160 12.15 -5.42 -6.99
CA ASP A 160 12.05 -6.06 -8.30
C ASP A 160 10.63 -6.55 -8.60
N GLU A 161 9.97 -7.17 -7.62
CA GLU A 161 8.57 -7.60 -7.74
C GLU A 161 7.63 -6.41 -7.90
N TRP A 162 7.78 -5.39 -7.05
CA TRP A 162 7.02 -4.14 -7.13
C TRP A 162 7.16 -3.50 -8.51
N GLY A 163 8.41 -3.34 -8.98
CA GLY A 163 8.70 -2.75 -10.27
C GLY A 163 8.11 -3.57 -11.43
N THR A 164 8.30 -4.89 -11.40
CA THR A 164 7.78 -5.80 -12.44
C THR A 164 6.25 -5.75 -12.50
N CYS A 165 5.58 -5.85 -11.35
CA CYS A 165 4.13 -5.83 -11.26
C CYS A 165 3.49 -4.52 -11.75
N LEU A 166 4.16 -3.39 -11.54
CA LEU A 166 3.69 -2.08 -11.95
C LEU A 166 4.22 -1.64 -13.32
N GLY A 167 5.00 -2.49 -14.00
CA GLY A 167 5.45 -2.26 -15.38
C GLY A 167 6.66 -1.34 -15.53
N LEU A 168 7.51 -1.25 -14.51
CA LEU A 168 8.83 -0.62 -14.58
C LEU A 168 9.77 -1.45 -15.44
N ASP A 169 10.71 -0.79 -16.12
CA ASP A 169 11.78 -1.47 -16.85
C ASP A 169 13.03 -1.72 -15.96
N LYS A 170 14.05 -2.38 -16.51
CA LYS A 170 15.25 -2.74 -15.76
C LYS A 170 16.06 -1.52 -15.30
N ASP A 171 16.04 -0.45 -16.09
CA ASP A 171 16.77 0.77 -15.76
C ASP A 171 16.04 1.51 -14.62
N ASP A 172 14.71 1.52 -14.66
CA ASP A 172 13.84 2.04 -13.61
C ASP A 172 14.04 1.30 -12.28
N MET A 173 14.09 -0.04 -12.31
CA MET A 173 14.32 -0.85 -11.12
C MET A 173 15.73 -0.66 -10.56
N THR A 174 16.73 -0.47 -11.42
CA THR A 174 18.09 -0.13 -10.98
C THR A 174 18.13 1.23 -10.29
N PHE A 175 17.41 2.22 -10.85
CA PHE A 175 17.27 3.53 -10.26
C PHE A 175 16.52 3.48 -8.92
N LEU A 176 15.44 2.70 -8.82
CA LEU A 176 14.65 2.49 -7.59
C LEU A 176 15.54 2.09 -6.41
N LYS A 177 16.30 1.00 -6.58
CA LYS A 177 17.19 0.45 -5.55
C LYS A 177 18.18 1.50 -5.07
N THR A 178 18.74 2.26 -6.00
CA THR A 178 19.74 3.29 -5.68
C THR A 178 19.11 4.49 -4.97
N PHE A 179 17.92 4.92 -5.40
CA PHE A 179 17.26 6.12 -4.89
C PHE A 179 16.64 5.94 -3.50
N CYS A 180 16.09 4.74 -3.20
CA CYS A 180 15.51 4.46 -1.88
C CYS A 180 16.56 4.13 -0.79
N SER A 181 17.80 3.80 -1.18
CA SER A 181 18.89 3.46 -0.25
C SER A 181 19.50 4.65 0.51
N HIS A 182 18.99 5.87 0.30
CA HIS A 182 19.49 7.15 0.87
C HIS A 182 18.36 7.95 1.52
#